data_AF-A0A9D7HPJ0-F1
#
_entry.id   AF-A0A9D7HPJ0-F1
#
_cell.length_a   1.000
_cell.length_b   1.000
_cell.length_c   1.000
_cell.angle_alpha   90.00
_cell.angle_beta   90.00
_cell.angle_gamma   90.00
#
_symmetry.space_group_name_H-M   'P 1'
#
loop_
_entity.id
_entity.type
_entity.pdbx_description
1 polymer ?
#
loop_
_entity_poly.entity_id
_entity_poly.type
_entity_poly.pdbx_seq_one_letter_code
_entity_poly.pdbx_strand_id
1 'polypeptide(L)'
;MATSSIKLRGNDKSLAGYLKSLPKKQRDIAEALDALIVKTLPKAKVTIKWGYPWYAVDDADVAYLMGVAKRINLGFPRGAELESELLEGAGKGMRHIKVASVDEIKPRPFSALLKAAAKLPPSERSAPAKRAAKTTVAKATAKTPSKPSAANKAAQTWTLATLMAEMERLGTAQAVKIYKRHGMVEPLFGVSFANLYALQKQIKVDHALAEQLWETGNGDAQHLATLVADPAQFTSAQIDRWSKGLKCYSFCDLFGNLIGKTGFAQAKAESWIKSKDEWIGRTGWSLVGRLALNAECKLPDAYFEDKLKQLEKEIHRAPNFTRHAMNMTLISIGARNEKLRKLAIAAAGRIGKVHVEHGETSCKTPPAVPYIEKMWARKKK
;
A
#
# COMPACT_ATOMS: atom_id res chain seq x y z
N MET A 1 -17.31 3.07 -6.47
CA MET A 1 -16.15 3.98 -6.39
C MET A 1 -15.42 3.69 -5.09
N ALA A 2 -14.13 3.36 -5.11
CA ALA A 2 -13.36 3.16 -3.89
C ALA A 2 -13.30 4.48 -3.10
N THR A 3 -13.85 4.49 -1.89
CA THR A 3 -14.00 5.67 -1.04
C THR A 3 -12.64 6.06 -0.46
N SER A 4 -11.79 6.72 -1.25
CA SER A 4 -10.46 7.15 -0.80
C SER A 4 -10.57 8.16 0.34
N SER A 5 -9.89 7.90 1.45
CA SER A 5 -9.76 8.83 2.58
C SER A 5 -8.96 10.08 2.16
N ILE A 6 -9.43 11.26 2.54
CA ILE A 6 -8.67 12.50 2.40
C ILE A 6 -7.63 12.54 3.51
N LYS A 7 -6.36 12.68 3.13
CA LYS A 7 -5.23 12.82 4.03
C LYS A 7 -4.55 14.13 3.73
N LEU A 8 -4.22 14.88 4.78
CA LEU A 8 -3.35 16.03 4.69
C LEU A 8 -2.01 15.61 4.06
N ARG A 9 -1.61 16.32 3.00
CA ARG A 9 -0.33 16.17 2.31
C ARG A 9 0.33 17.54 2.30
N GLY A 10 1.45 17.69 3.01
CA GLY A 10 2.13 18.97 3.18
C GLY A 10 2.90 19.06 4.49
N ASN A 11 3.64 20.15 4.67
CA ASN A 11 4.48 20.38 5.85
C ASN A 11 3.71 20.91 7.07
N ASP A 12 2.55 21.54 6.86
CA ASP A 12 1.69 22.05 7.94
C ASP A 12 0.88 20.91 8.59
N LYS A 13 1.51 20.19 9.53
CA LYS A 13 0.90 19.09 10.30
C LYS A 13 0.05 19.59 11.47
N SER A 14 -0.84 20.54 11.22
CA SER A 14 -1.79 21.10 12.20
C SER A 14 -3.25 20.76 11.87
N LEU A 15 -4.15 20.95 12.85
CA LEU A 15 -5.60 20.88 12.64
C LEU A 15 -6.03 21.90 11.58
N ALA A 16 -5.52 23.14 11.65
CA ALA A 16 -5.80 24.19 10.68
C ALA A 16 -5.37 23.78 9.26
N GLY A 17 -4.19 23.17 9.11
CA GLY A 17 -3.72 22.61 7.84
C GLY A 17 -4.67 21.54 7.30
N TYR A 18 -5.13 20.62 8.16
CA TYR A 18 -6.10 19.59 7.78
C TYR A 18 -7.44 20.18 7.34
N LEU A 19 -8.01 21.12 8.10
CA LEU A 19 -9.29 21.78 7.75
C LEU A 19 -9.21 22.50 6.41
N LYS A 20 -8.10 23.23 6.15
CA LYS A 20 -7.84 23.88 4.86
C LYS A 20 -7.77 22.88 3.70
N SER A 21 -7.29 21.66 3.93
CA SER A 21 -7.19 20.62 2.90
C SER A 21 -8.53 20.00 2.50
N LEU A 22 -9.59 20.16 3.32
CA LEU A 22 -10.91 19.61 3.04
C LEU A 22 -11.72 20.49 2.08
N PRO A 23 -12.53 19.89 1.18
CA PRO A 23 -13.60 20.58 0.49
C PRO A 23 -14.56 21.28 1.46
N LYS A 24 -15.13 22.43 1.07
CA LYS A 24 -15.96 23.29 1.93
C LYS A 24 -16.97 22.51 2.78
N LYS A 25 -17.84 21.70 2.16
CA LYS A 25 -18.84 20.92 2.89
C LYS A 25 -18.26 19.98 3.96
N GLN A 26 -17.11 19.35 3.69
CA GLN A 26 -16.45 18.48 4.67
C GLN A 26 -15.74 19.28 5.76
N ARG A 27 -15.21 20.45 5.43
CA ARG A 27 -14.61 21.38 6.38
C ARG A 27 -15.66 21.85 7.40
N ASP A 28 -16.83 22.27 6.94
CA ASP A 28 -17.92 22.74 7.80
C ASP A 28 -18.33 21.65 8.82
N ILE A 29 -18.42 20.39 8.36
CA ILE A 29 -18.70 19.23 9.24
C ILE A 29 -17.54 19.00 10.23
N ALA A 30 -16.30 19.05 9.76
CA ALA A 30 -15.12 18.81 10.61
C ALA A 30 -14.96 19.90 11.68
N GLU A 31 -15.23 21.17 11.34
CA GLU A 31 -15.22 22.30 12.28
C GLU A 31 -16.32 22.15 13.35
N ALA A 32 -17.54 21.78 12.95
CA ALA A 32 -18.63 21.54 13.89
C ALA A 32 -18.35 20.36 14.83
N LEU A 33 -17.75 19.27 14.31
CA LEU A 33 -17.34 18.13 15.12
C LEU A 33 -16.15 18.46 16.05
N ASP A 34 -15.17 19.22 15.58
CA ASP A 34 -14.04 19.70 16.40
C ASP A 34 -14.55 20.53 17.58
N ALA A 35 -15.44 21.51 17.33
CA ALA A 35 -16.05 22.32 18.37
C ALA A 35 -16.81 21.46 19.39
N LEU A 36 -17.54 20.44 18.94
CA LEU A 36 -18.22 19.50 19.83
C LEU A 36 -17.24 18.67 20.68
N ILE A 37 -16.15 18.18 20.09
CA ILE A 37 -15.12 17.40 20.78
C ILE A 37 -14.44 18.26 21.85
N VAL A 38 -13.97 19.45 21.50
CA VAL A 38 -13.30 20.37 22.44
C VAL A 38 -14.24 20.78 23.59
N LYS A 39 -15.52 21.05 23.29
CA LYS A 39 -16.53 21.32 24.32
C LYS A 39 -16.78 20.13 25.25
N THR A 40 -16.77 18.91 24.71
CA THR A 40 -17.06 17.70 25.47
C THR A 40 -15.87 17.21 26.28
N LEU A 41 -14.67 17.36 25.71
CA LEU A 41 -13.39 16.88 26.24
C LEU A 41 -12.42 18.07 26.34
N PRO A 42 -12.60 18.97 27.33
CA PRO A 42 -11.81 20.21 27.43
C PRO A 42 -10.32 19.97 27.66
N LYS A 43 -9.92 18.76 28.11
CA LYS A 43 -8.53 18.35 28.28
C LYS A 43 -7.93 17.69 27.02
N ALA A 44 -8.70 17.57 25.94
CA ALA A 44 -8.26 16.89 24.74
C ALA A 44 -7.12 17.65 24.04
N LYS A 45 -6.04 16.94 23.74
CA LYS A 45 -4.94 17.43 22.90
C LYS A 45 -5.12 16.90 21.49
N VAL A 46 -5.15 17.80 20.52
CA VAL A 46 -5.23 17.43 19.10
C VAL A 46 -3.83 17.20 18.52
N THR A 47 -3.65 16.09 17.81
CA THR A 47 -2.42 15.78 17.06
C THR A 47 -2.77 15.24 15.67
N ILE A 48 -1.94 15.53 14.67
CA ILE A 48 -2.11 14.94 13.33
C ILE A 48 -1.41 13.58 13.28
N LYS A 49 -2.19 12.50 13.25
CA LYS A 49 -1.71 11.13 13.01
C LYS A 49 -2.29 10.63 11.69
N TRP A 50 -1.43 10.09 10.84
CA TRP A 50 -1.82 9.50 9.53
C TRP A 50 -2.53 10.45 8.56
N GLY A 51 -2.30 11.75 8.72
CA GLY A 51 -2.79 12.80 7.85
C GLY A 51 -4.15 13.38 8.23
N TYR A 52 -4.64 13.14 9.44
CA TYR A 52 -5.90 13.68 9.95
C TYR A 52 -5.85 13.85 11.49
N PRO A 53 -6.74 14.64 12.11
CA PRO A 53 -6.67 14.96 13.53
C PRO A 53 -7.18 13.83 14.43
N TRP A 54 -6.43 13.63 15.53
CA TRP A 54 -6.68 12.70 16.62
C TRP A 54 -6.70 13.48 17.93
N TYR A 55 -7.65 13.14 18.80
CA TYR A 55 -7.90 13.81 20.07
C TYR A 55 -7.58 12.83 21.19
N ALA A 56 -6.63 13.21 22.05
CA ALA A 56 -6.21 12.40 23.17
C ALA A 56 -6.50 13.10 24.50
N VAL A 57 -6.98 12.35 25.49
CA VAL A 57 -7.15 12.80 26.88
C VAL A 57 -6.24 11.94 27.74
N ASP A 58 -5.41 12.56 28.58
CA ASP A 58 -4.46 11.86 29.46
C ASP A 58 -3.61 10.80 28.71
N ASP A 59 -3.11 11.19 27.54
CA ASP A 59 -2.30 10.39 26.59
C ASP A 59 -3.00 9.16 25.96
N ALA A 60 -4.31 8.98 26.20
CA ALA A 60 -5.14 7.99 25.52
C ALA A 60 -5.85 8.59 24.30
N ASP A 61 -5.73 7.97 23.13
CA ASP A 61 -6.46 8.37 21.92
C ASP A 61 -7.97 8.07 22.07
N VAL A 62 -8.79 9.13 22.07
CA VAL A 62 -10.25 9.06 22.30
C VAL A 62 -11.03 9.08 20.99
N ALA A 63 -10.70 10.01 20.10
CA ALA A 63 -11.44 10.22 18.85
C ALA A 63 -10.55 10.69 17.70
N TYR A 64 -11.02 10.58 16.46
CA TYR A 64 -10.39 11.16 15.28
C TYR A 64 -11.42 11.65 14.26
N LEU A 65 -11.07 12.62 13.42
CA LEU A 65 -11.91 13.08 12.31
C LEU A 65 -11.25 12.74 10.98
N MET A 66 -11.90 11.91 10.15
CA MET A 66 -11.34 11.49 8.87
C MET A 66 -12.29 11.79 7.71
N GLY A 67 -11.82 12.56 6.73
CA GLY A 67 -12.56 12.82 5.49
C GLY A 67 -12.62 11.57 4.61
N VAL A 68 -13.83 11.16 4.20
CA VAL A 68 -14.06 9.96 3.38
C VAL A 68 -15.12 10.27 2.32
N ALA A 69 -14.74 10.26 1.04
CA ALA A 69 -15.59 10.74 -0.06
C ALA A 69 -16.25 12.11 0.23
N LYS A 70 -17.58 12.16 0.46
CA LYS A 70 -18.36 13.39 0.68
C LYS A 70 -18.76 13.62 2.16
N ARG A 71 -18.15 12.91 3.10
CA ARG A 71 -18.50 12.93 4.54
C ARG A 71 -17.26 13.03 5.43
N ILE A 72 -17.48 13.27 6.73
CA ILE A 72 -16.49 13.07 7.79
C ILE A 72 -16.90 11.85 8.60
N ASN A 73 -15.93 10.99 8.90
CA ASN A 73 -16.07 9.95 9.90
C ASN A 73 -15.58 10.49 11.25
N LEU A 74 -16.47 10.59 12.24
CA LEU A 74 -16.10 10.72 13.65
C LEU A 74 -15.76 9.32 14.17
N GLY A 75 -14.47 9.03 14.32
CA GLY A 75 -13.98 7.71 14.66
C GLY A 75 -13.54 7.57 16.10
N PHE A 76 -13.64 6.35 16.62
CA PHE A 76 -13.26 5.95 17.97
C PHE A 76 -12.27 4.78 17.89
N PRO A 77 -11.03 4.92 18.35
CA PRO A 77 -10.00 3.89 18.26
C PRO A 77 -10.40 2.56 18.92
N ARG A 78 -11.10 2.66 20.05
CA ARG A 78 -11.68 1.55 20.83
C ARG A 78 -13.21 1.51 20.72
N GLY A 79 -13.76 1.92 19.58
CA GLY A 79 -15.20 2.02 19.40
C GLY A 79 -15.97 0.71 19.53
N ALA A 80 -15.33 -0.46 19.37
CA ALA A 80 -15.95 -1.76 19.57
C ALA A 80 -16.30 -2.05 21.04
N GLU A 81 -15.78 -1.24 21.97
CA GLU A 81 -16.05 -1.34 23.41
C GLU A 81 -17.05 -0.28 23.87
N LEU A 82 -17.67 0.43 22.91
CA LEU A 82 -18.69 1.43 23.16
C LEU A 82 -20.04 0.89 22.70
N GLU A 83 -21.04 0.97 23.57
CA GLU A 83 -22.40 0.54 23.27
C GLU A 83 -23.17 1.69 22.60
N SER A 84 -23.38 1.60 21.27
CA SER A 84 -24.27 2.50 20.53
C SER A 84 -24.58 1.99 19.12
N GLU A 85 -25.85 2.09 18.72
CA GLU A 85 -26.32 1.81 17.36
C GLU A 85 -25.82 2.82 16.31
N LEU A 86 -25.29 3.96 16.74
CA LEU A 86 -24.72 4.97 15.83
C LEU A 86 -23.35 4.56 15.27
N LEU A 87 -22.71 3.57 15.90
CA LEU A 87 -21.35 3.16 15.60
C LEU A 87 -21.32 2.13 14.47
N GLU A 88 -20.61 2.47 13.41
CA GLU A 88 -20.38 1.60 12.27
C GLU A 88 -18.92 1.11 12.21
N GLY A 89 -18.75 -0.11 11.71
CA GLY A 89 -17.43 -0.66 11.39
C GLY A 89 -17.33 -2.16 11.66
N ALA A 90 -16.77 -2.90 10.71
CA ALA A 90 -16.58 -4.36 10.79
C ALA A 90 -15.18 -4.77 11.29
N GLY A 91 -14.36 -3.81 11.75
CA GLY A 91 -13.00 -4.08 12.26
C GLY A 91 -13.00 -4.60 13.70
N LYS A 92 -11.88 -5.17 14.16
CA LYS A 92 -11.75 -5.75 15.51
C LYS A 92 -11.80 -4.73 16.67
N GLY A 93 -11.69 -3.43 16.42
CA GLY A 93 -11.61 -2.42 17.50
C GLY A 93 -12.16 -1.04 17.15
N MET A 94 -11.83 -0.51 15.98
CA MET A 94 -12.30 0.83 15.60
C MET A 94 -13.78 0.81 15.18
N ARG A 95 -14.52 1.82 15.62
CA ARG A 95 -15.85 2.17 15.09
C ARG A 95 -15.88 3.65 14.71
N HIS A 96 -16.86 4.05 13.93
CA HIS A 96 -17.05 5.44 13.54
C HIS A 96 -18.52 5.76 13.30
N ILE A 97 -18.85 7.04 13.42
CA ILE A 97 -20.11 7.60 12.94
C ILE A 97 -19.83 8.29 11.61
N LYS A 98 -20.63 7.99 10.58
CA LYS A 98 -20.57 8.70 9.29
C LYS A 98 -21.42 9.97 9.39
N VAL A 99 -20.84 11.12 9.06
CA VAL A 99 -21.52 12.42 9.13
C VAL A 99 -21.41 13.11 7.78
N ALA A 100 -22.50 13.18 7.03
CA ALA A 100 -22.58 13.72 5.67
C ALA A 100 -23.07 15.18 5.58
N SER A 101 -23.62 15.72 6.67
CA SER A 101 -23.96 17.14 6.84
C SER A 101 -23.84 17.58 8.30
N VAL A 102 -23.81 18.89 8.55
CA VAL A 102 -23.80 19.46 9.91
C VAL A 102 -25.08 19.09 10.67
N ASP A 103 -26.21 18.99 9.99
CA ASP A 103 -27.52 18.66 10.60
C ASP A 103 -27.59 17.21 11.13
N GLU A 104 -26.74 16.32 10.64
CA GLU A 104 -26.61 14.95 11.15
C GLU A 104 -25.85 14.87 12.47
N ILE A 105 -25.20 15.95 12.91
CA ILE A 105 -24.49 16.01 14.19
C ILE A 105 -25.52 16.03 15.30
N LYS A 106 -25.59 14.94 16.06
CA LYS A 106 -26.47 14.81 17.24
C LYS A 106 -25.65 15.11 18.50
N PRO A 107 -25.67 16.35 19.05
CA PRO A 107 -24.68 16.75 20.05
C PRO A 107 -24.75 15.91 21.33
N ARG A 108 -25.95 15.58 21.79
CA ARG A 108 -26.16 14.76 23.01
C ARG A 108 -25.57 13.35 22.90
N PRO A 109 -25.99 12.50 21.93
CA PRO A 109 -25.44 11.14 21.83
C PRO A 109 -23.96 11.12 21.41
N PHE A 110 -23.50 12.07 20.58
CA PHE A 110 -22.08 12.14 20.23
C PHE A 110 -21.23 12.51 21.45
N SER A 111 -21.69 13.46 22.27
CA SER A 111 -21.01 13.81 23.52
C SER A 111 -20.98 12.65 24.51
N ALA A 112 -22.06 11.85 24.59
CA ALA A 112 -22.12 10.67 25.43
C ALA A 112 -21.05 9.63 25.01
N LEU A 113 -20.93 9.38 23.70
CA LEU A 113 -19.90 8.49 23.15
C LEU A 113 -18.48 9.00 23.38
N LEU A 114 -18.23 10.30 23.19
CA LEU A 114 -16.93 10.92 23.48
C LEU A 114 -16.54 10.78 24.96
N LYS A 115 -17.49 11.00 25.88
CA LYS A 115 -17.27 10.81 27.32
C LYS A 115 -17.05 9.34 27.68
N ALA A 116 -17.78 8.41 27.07
CA ALA A 116 -17.58 6.98 27.28
C ALA A 116 -16.21 6.53 26.78
N ALA A 117 -15.81 6.96 25.57
CA ALA A 117 -14.51 6.69 25.00
C ALA A 117 -13.35 7.24 25.85
N ALA A 118 -13.51 8.43 26.44
CA ALA A 118 -12.50 9.02 27.31
C ALA A 118 -12.32 8.29 28.66
N LYS A 119 -13.28 7.44 29.06
CA LYS A 119 -13.17 6.61 30.27
C LYS A 119 -12.45 5.28 30.03
N LEU A 120 -12.26 4.89 28.77
CA LEU A 120 -11.51 3.68 28.45
C LEU A 120 -10.04 3.90 28.77
N PRO A 121 -9.34 2.90 29.32
CA PRO A 121 -7.91 3.03 29.57
C PRO A 121 -7.13 3.24 28.25
N PRO A 122 -5.89 3.74 28.29
CA PRO A 122 -5.04 3.77 27.12
C PRO A 122 -5.00 2.37 26.48
N SER A 123 -5.17 2.28 25.16
CA SER A 123 -4.96 1.02 24.46
C SER A 123 -3.51 0.55 24.65
N GLU A 124 -3.24 -0.76 24.57
CA GLU A 124 -1.85 -1.28 24.59
C GLU A 124 -0.98 -0.69 23.46
N ARG A 125 -1.61 -0.17 22.38
CA ARG A 125 -0.95 0.56 21.30
C ARG A 125 -0.70 2.05 21.59
N SER A 126 -1.30 2.60 22.64
CA SER A 126 -1.22 4.02 23.01
C SER A 126 -0.69 4.28 24.43
N ALA A 127 -0.31 3.25 25.18
CA ALA A 127 0.30 3.45 26.51
C ALA A 127 1.69 4.11 26.39
N PRO A 128 1.98 5.22 27.08
CA PRO A 128 3.35 5.66 27.28
C PRO A 128 4.08 4.65 28.18
N ALA A 129 5.35 4.37 27.87
CA ALA A 129 6.20 3.52 28.70
C ALA A 129 6.19 4.06 30.16
N LYS A 130 5.64 3.28 31.10
CA LYS A 130 5.62 3.63 32.53
C LYS A 130 7.06 3.80 33.02
N ARG A 131 7.43 5.04 33.33
CA ARG A 131 8.67 5.39 34.04
C ARG A 131 8.49 5.02 35.51
N ALA A 132 9.02 3.89 35.94
CA ALA A 132 9.11 3.56 37.36
C ALA A 132 10.12 4.51 38.03
N ALA A 133 9.68 5.16 39.10
CA ALA A 133 10.48 6.06 39.91
C ALA A 133 11.67 5.31 40.54
N LYS A 134 12.88 5.84 40.36
CA LYS A 134 14.00 5.56 41.26
C LYS A 134 14.37 6.87 41.94
N THR A 135 14.15 6.87 43.24
CA THR A 135 14.62 7.84 44.23
C THR A 135 16.14 8.02 44.06
N THR A 136 16.59 9.26 43.90
CA THR A 136 18.01 9.62 44.05
C THR A 136 18.14 10.67 45.13
N VAL A 137 18.87 10.32 46.19
CA VAL A 137 19.51 11.29 47.09
C VAL A 137 20.64 11.99 46.29
N ALA A 138 20.75 13.30 46.49
CA ALA A 138 21.70 14.24 45.87
C ALA A 138 23.19 13.88 46.15
N LYS A 139 24.23 14.43 45.49
CA LYS A 139 24.43 15.79 44.95
C LYS A 139 25.74 15.86 44.12
N ALA A 140 25.83 16.90 43.27
CA ALA A 140 27.01 17.62 42.75
C ALA A 140 27.99 16.87 41.79
N THR A 141 28.60 17.47 40.75
CA THR A 141 28.51 18.79 40.09
C THR A 141 29.14 18.68 38.68
N ALA A 142 28.64 19.52 37.78
CA ALA A 142 28.98 19.72 36.36
C ALA A 142 30.42 19.45 35.86
N LYS A 143 30.51 18.76 34.71
CA LYS A 143 31.10 19.26 33.45
C LYS A 143 30.72 18.35 32.28
N THR A 144 30.14 18.94 31.24
CA THR A 144 29.77 18.28 29.97
C THR A 144 31.03 17.96 29.16
N PRO A 145 31.13 16.75 28.61
CA PRO A 145 31.65 16.59 27.25
C PRO A 145 30.67 15.84 26.34
N SER A 146 30.59 16.33 25.11
CA SER A 146 30.19 15.69 23.84
C SER A 146 29.41 14.36 23.85
N LYS A 147 28.29 14.38 23.11
CA LYS A 147 27.51 13.21 22.65
C LYS A 147 28.37 11.97 22.35
N PRO A 148 28.06 10.81 22.96
CA PRO A 148 28.40 9.54 22.36
C PRO A 148 27.46 9.27 21.18
N SER A 149 28.10 9.00 20.05
CA SER A 149 27.56 8.42 18.83
C SER A 149 26.64 7.22 19.10
N ALA A 150 25.72 7.00 18.17
CA ALA A 150 24.88 5.82 18.07
C ALA A 150 25.69 4.52 18.28
N ALA A 151 25.28 3.71 19.26
CA ALA A 151 25.67 2.31 19.37
C ALA A 151 24.51 1.48 19.94
N ASN A 152 23.99 0.62 19.07
CA ASN A 152 23.22 -0.62 19.30
C ASN A 152 21.96 -0.59 20.17
N LYS A 153 20.81 -0.32 19.51
CA LYS A 153 19.67 -1.25 19.66
C LYS A 153 20.03 -2.49 18.84
N ALA A 154 20.23 -3.64 19.48
CA ALA A 154 20.35 -4.90 18.78
C ALA A 154 19.13 -5.05 17.84
N ALA A 155 19.38 -5.08 16.53
CA ALA A 155 18.34 -5.35 15.56
C ALA A 155 17.81 -6.75 15.84
N GLN A 156 16.49 -6.88 15.97
CA GLN A 156 15.87 -8.20 15.99
C GLN A 156 16.25 -8.91 14.68
N THR A 157 17.09 -9.94 14.76
CA THR A 157 17.46 -10.76 13.60
C THR A 157 16.31 -11.72 13.33
N TRP A 158 15.72 -11.61 12.14
CA TRP A 158 14.66 -12.51 11.71
C TRP A 158 15.26 -13.83 11.23
N THR A 159 14.74 -14.94 11.75
CA THR A 159 14.94 -16.27 11.15
C THR A 159 13.69 -16.63 10.37
N LEU A 160 13.77 -17.62 9.46
CA LEU A 160 12.59 -18.12 8.75
C LEU A 160 11.48 -18.50 9.74
N ALA A 161 11.81 -19.25 10.78
CA ALA A 161 10.84 -19.71 11.77
C ALA A 161 10.13 -18.56 12.50
N THR A 162 10.90 -17.57 13.02
CA THR A 162 10.29 -16.45 13.77
C THR A 162 9.48 -15.53 12.85
N LEU A 163 9.91 -15.37 11.59
CA LEU A 163 9.21 -14.56 10.62
C LEU A 163 7.92 -15.22 10.12
N MET A 164 7.92 -16.53 9.88
CA MET A 164 6.73 -17.29 9.51
C MET A 164 5.67 -17.23 10.62
N ALA A 165 6.09 -17.42 11.88
CA ALA A 165 5.18 -17.32 13.04
C ALA A 165 4.61 -15.91 13.20
N GLU A 166 5.42 -14.86 12.99
CA GLU A 166 4.92 -13.48 13.06
C GLU A 166 3.95 -13.17 11.90
N MET A 167 4.25 -13.64 10.68
CA MET A 167 3.33 -13.50 9.55
C MET A 167 2.00 -14.22 9.81
N GLU A 168 2.03 -15.44 10.36
CA GLU A 168 0.83 -16.16 10.76
C GLU A 168 0.00 -15.36 11.78
N ARG A 169 0.65 -14.82 12.82
CA ARG A 169 0.00 -14.00 13.85
C ARG A 169 -0.62 -12.71 13.28
N LEU A 170 0.00 -12.12 12.26
CA LEU A 170 -0.48 -10.92 11.57
C LEU A 170 -1.56 -11.24 10.52
N GLY A 171 -1.73 -12.50 10.17
CA GLY A 171 -2.68 -13.02 9.21
C GLY A 171 -4.14 -12.88 9.63
N THR A 172 -5.04 -12.82 8.65
CA THR A 172 -6.49 -12.82 8.91
C THR A 172 -7.25 -13.61 7.86
N ALA A 173 -8.27 -14.37 8.29
CA ALA A 173 -9.15 -15.12 7.38
C ALA A 173 -9.86 -14.21 6.35
N GLN A 174 -10.17 -12.97 6.72
CA GLN A 174 -10.78 -12.00 5.79
C GLN A 174 -9.82 -11.61 4.67
N ALA A 175 -8.53 -11.40 4.99
CA ALA A 175 -7.52 -11.13 3.97
C ALA A 175 -7.32 -12.36 3.06
N VAL A 176 -7.27 -13.58 3.62
CA VAL A 176 -7.22 -14.81 2.82
C VAL A 176 -8.37 -14.87 1.81
N LYS A 177 -9.61 -14.61 2.24
CA LYS A 177 -10.78 -14.57 1.34
C LYS A 177 -10.60 -13.56 0.19
N ILE A 178 -10.09 -12.37 0.50
CA ILE A 178 -9.83 -11.33 -0.50
C ILE A 178 -8.73 -11.79 -1.47
N TYR A 179 -7.62 -12.33 -0.96
CA TYR A 179 -6.49 -12.78 -1.78
C TYR A 179 -6.86 -13.92 -2.72
N LYS A 180 -7.71 -14.86 -2.28
CA LYS A 180 -8.27 -15.92 -3.12
C LYS A 180 -9.10 -15.37 -4.29
N ARG A 181 -9.92 -14.33 -4.08
CA ARG A 181 -10.65 -13.65 -5.18
C ARG A 181 -9.72 -13.01 -6.21
N HIS A 182 -8.50 -12.68 -5.80
CA HIS A 182 -7.44 -12.18 -6.68
C HIS A 182 -6.54 -13.30 -7.23
N GLY A 183 -6.91 -14.58 -7.04
CA GLY A 183 -6.22 -15.73 -7.60
C GLY A 183 -5.05 -16.26 -6.78
N MET A 184 -4.80 -15.74 -5.56
CA MET A 184 -3.80 -16.36 -4.68
C MET A 184 -4.27 -17.73 -4.20
N VAL A 185 -3.34 -18.68 -4.16
CA VAL A 185 -3.59 -20.07 -3.76
C VAL A 185 -2.93 -20.31 -2.41
N GLU A 186 -3.52 -21.18 -1.59
CA GLU A 186 -2.94 -21.60 -0.31
C GLU A 186 -1.60 -22.35 -0.49
N PRO A 187 -0.71 -22.33 0.53
CA PRO A 187 -0.91 -21.78 1.87
C PRO A 187 -0.86 -20.23 1.93
N LEU A 188 -1.74 -19.65 2.74
CA LEU A 188 -1.84 -18.20 2.98
C LEU A 188 -2.17 -17.95 4.45
N PHE A 189 -1.48 -17.01 5.07
CA PHE A 189 -1.84 -16.45 6.37
C PHE A 189 -2.82 -15.27 6.22
N GLY A 190 -2.76 -14.55 5.09
CA GLY A 190 -3.58 -13.35 4.87
C GLY A 190 -3.00 -12.12 5.56
N VAL A 191 -1.71 -11.86 5.35
CA VAL A 191 -0.99 -10.74 5.95
C VAL A 191 -1.23 -9.48 5.11
N SER A 192 -1.71 -8.41 5.73
CA SER A 192 -1.91 -7.16 5.01
C SER A 192 -0.59 -6.62 4.42
N PHE A 193 -0.63 -6.00 3.23
CA PHE A 193 0.56 -5.39 2.63
C PHE A 193 1.22 -4.34 3.53
N ALA A 194 0.44 -3.62 4.35
CA ALA A 194 0.99 -2.68 5.33
C ALA A 194 1.92 -3.39 6.34
N ASN A 195 1.52 -4.58 6.80
CA ASN A 195 2.34 -5.40 7.68
C ASN A 195 3.54 -6.00 6.95
N LEU A 196 3.38 -6.49 5.71
CA LEU A 196 4.52 -6.97 4.91
C LEU A 196 5.56 -5.87 4.69
N TYR A 197 5.15 -4.64 4.37
CA TYR A 197 6.06 -3.50 4.27
C TYR A 197 6.67 -3.09 5.61
N ALA A 198 5.97 -3.30 6.74
CA ALA A 198 6.54 -3.07 8.07
C ALA A 198 7.63 -4.11 8.40
N LEU A 199 7.42 -5.38 8.03
CA LEU A 199 8.43 -6.44 8.15
C LEU A 199 9.62 -6.17 7.22
N GLN A 200 9.36 -5.82 5.96
CA GLN A 200 10.40 -5.43 5.00
C GLN A 200 11.29 -4.31 5.56
N LYS A 201 10.74 -3.29 6.22
CA LYS A 201 11.54 -2.20 6.80
C LYS A 201 12.46 -2.66 7.93
N GLN A 202 12.07 -3.70 8.67
CA GLN A 202 12.87 -4.28 9.74
C GLN A 202 13.97 -5.18 9.18
N ILE A 203 13.62 -6.03 8.22
CA ILE A 203 14.55 -6.99 7.56
C ILE A 203 15.53 -6.25 6.65
N LYS A 204 15.04 -5.25 5.91
CA LYS A 204 15.71 -4.58 4.78
C LYS A 204 15.97 -5.57 3.64
N VAL A 205 17.22 -5.67 3.18
CA VAL A 205 17.64 -6.60 2.12
C VAL A 205 18.31 -7.79 2.80
N ASP A 206 17.78 -8.98 2.54
CA ASP A 206 18.31 -10.26 2.97
C ASP A 206 17.97 -11.32 1.92
N HIS A 207 18.92 -11.58 1.01
CA HIS A 207 18.72 -12.50 -0.10
C HIS A 207 18.60 -13.96 0.35
N ALA A 208 19.38 -14.37 1.36
CA ALA A 208 19.34 -15.73 1.87
C ALA A 208 17.99 -16.03 2.55
N LEU A 209 17.45 -15.07 3.31
CA LEU A 209 16.11 -15.19 3.88
C LEU A 209 15.03 -15.15 2.79
N ALA A 210 15.21 -14.35 1.74
CA ALA A 210 14.27 -14.31 0.62
C ALA A 210 14.14 -15.67 -0.10
N GLU A 211 15.25 -16.36 -0.36
CA GLU A 211 15.24 -17.71 -0.95
C GLU A 211 14.45 -18.69 -0.05
N GLN A 212 14.74 -18.70 1.26
CA GLN A 212 14.03 -19.53 2.23
C GLN A 212 12.53 -19.23 2.28
N LEU A 213 12.14 -17.95 2.29
CA LEU A 213 10.74 -17.51 2.27
C LEU A 213 10.04 -17.98 0.98
N TRP A 214 10.73 -17.92 -0.16
CA TRP A 214 10.16 -18.33 -1.44
C TRP A 214 9.86 -19.84 -1.48
N GLU A 215 10.76 -20.65 -0.93
CA GLU A 215 10.66 -22.12 -0.86
C GLU A 215 9.49 -22.60 0.00
N THR A 216 9.02 -21.80 0.96
CA THR A 216 7.85 -22.17 1.79
C THR A 216 6.57 -22.39 0.97
N GLY A 217 6.48 -21.82 -0.23
CA GLY A 217 5.27 -21.84 -1.05
C GLY A 217 4.09 -21.04 -0.48
N ASN A 218 4.25 -20.41 0.68
CA ASN A 218 3.22 -19.55 1.27
C ASN A 218 3.17 -18.21 0.54
N GLY A 219 1.98 -17.80 0.09
CA GLY A 219 1.85 -16.62 -0.75
C GLY A 219 2.22 -15.30 -0.06
N ASP A 220 2.01 -15.18 1.26
CA ASP A 220 2.43 -14.02 2.04
C ASP A 220 3.96 -13.99 2.20
N ALA A 221 4.56 -15.15 2.45
CA ALA A 221 6.01 -15.32 2.54
C ALA A 221 6.71 -15.03 1.21
N GLN A 222 6.19 -15.56 0.10
CA GLN A 222 6.67 -15.29 -1.26
C GLN A 222 6.55 -13.82 -1.63
N HIS A 223 5.47 -13.13 -1.21
CA HIS A 223 5.39 -11.68 -1.36
C HIS A 223 6.54 -11.00 -0.64
N LEU A 224 6.74 -11.29 0.65
CA LEU A 224 7.82 -10.69 1.44
C LEU A 224 9.21 -10.99 0.85
N ALA A 225 9.43 -12.21 0.34
CA ALA A 225 10.64 -12.59 -0.36
C ALA A 225 10.97 -11.60 -1.50
N THR A 226 10.00 -11.26 -2.34
CA THR A 226 10.23 -10.28 -3.43
C THR A 226 10.59 -8.86 -2.95
N LEU A 227 10.25 -8.52 -1.71
CA LEU A 227 10.52 -7.20 -1.12
C LEU A 227 11.89 -7.12 -0.46
N VAL A 228 12.45 -8.25 -0.01
CA VAL A 228 13.71 -8.31 0.75
C VAL A 228 14.85 -8.95 -0.06
N ALA A 229 14.57 -9.57 -1.20
CA ALA A 229 15.60 -10.14 -2.07
C ALA A 229 16.50 -9.07 -2.69
N ASP A 230 17.80 -9.37 -2.77
CA ASP A 230 18.76 -8.56 -3.52
C ASP A 230 18.74 -8.94 -5.02
N PRO A 231 18.34 -8.05 -5.94
CA PRO A 231 18.37 -8.31 -7.38
C PRO A 231 19.78 -8.62 -7.92
N ALA A 232 20.83 -8.06 -7.33
CA ALA A 232 22.20 -8.23 -7.82
C ALA A 232 22.77 -9.63 -7.55
N GLN A 233 22.21 -10.35 -6.57
CA GLN A 233 22.67 -11.69 -6.19
C GLN A 233 21.95 -12.81 -6.96
N PHE A 234 20.87 -12.51 -7.68
CA PHE A 234 20.19 -13.54 -8.47
C PHE A 234 21.03 -14.03 -9.64
N THR A 235 21.07 -15.34 -9.78
CA THR A 235 21.41 -16.00 -11.03
C THR A 235 20.19 -16.11 -11.95
N SER A 236 20.44 -16.20 -13.26
CA SER A 236 19.41 -16.46 -14.27
C SER A 236 18.61 -17.74 -13.97
N ALA A 237 19.26 -18.77 -13.43
CA ALA A 237 18.66 -20.05 -13.08
C ALA A 237 17.75 -19.97 -11.83
N GLN A 238 18.13 -19.19 -10.80
CA GLN A 238 17.25 -18.96 -9.64
C GLN A 238 15.96 -18.27 -10.07
N ILE A 239 16.03 -17.37 -11.04
CA ILE A 239 14.85 -16.66 -11.54
C ILE A 239 13.95 -17.57 -12.36
N ASP A 240 14.50 -18.49 -13.14
CA ASP A 240 13.71 -19.54 -13.78
C ASP A 240 13.10 -20.51 -12.76
N ARG A 241 13.76 -20.73 -11.62
CA ARG A 241 13.20 -21.52 -10.52
C ARG A 241 12.02 -20.78 -9.88
N TRP A 242 12.19 -19.50 -9.56
CA TRP A 242 11.12 -18.68 -8.99
C TRP A 242 9.95 -18.51 -9.95
N SER A 243 10.19 -18.34 -11.25
CA SER A 243 9.11 -18.14 -12.22
C SER A 243 8.12 -19.31 -12.29
N LYS A 244 8.56 -20.54 -11.99
CA LYS A 244 7.68 -21.72 -11.88
C LYS A 244 6.69 -21.65 -10.70
N GLY A 245 6.96 -20.80 -9.72
CA GLY A 245 6.08 -20.56 -8.57
C GLY A 245 5.01 -19.50 -8.82
N LEU A 246 5.00 -18.84 -9.99
CA LEU A 246 4.03 -17.80 -10.31
C LEU A 246 2.66 -18.43 -10.59
N LYS A 247 1.71 -18.20 -9.68
CA LYS A 247 0.35 -18.77 -9.77
C LYS A 247 -0.75 -17.72 -9.97
N CYS A 248 -0.41 -16.43 -9.85
CA CYS A 248 -1.38 -15.35 -9.99
C CYS A 248 -0.74 -14.05 -10.50
N TYR A 249 -1.59 -13.18 -11.02
CA TYR A 249 -1.15 -11.92 -11.62
C TYR A 249 -0.43 -10.98 -10.63
N SER A 250 -0.78 -11.00 -9.34
CA SER A 250 -0.11 -10.16 -8.34
C SER A 250 1.33 -10.59 -8.09
N PHE A 251 1.63 -11.90 -8.08
CA PHE A 251 3.00 -12.37 -7.97
C PHE A 251 3.81 -12.01 -9.21
N CYS A 252 3.21 -12.09 -10.40
CA CYS A 252 3.88 -11.69 -11.64
C CYS A 252 4.31 -10.21 -11.59
N ASP A 253 3.49 -9.32 -11.01
CA ASP A 253 3.84 -7.89 -10.91
C ASP A 253 4.98 -7.64 -9.91
N LEU A 254 4.92 -8.27 -8.74
CA LEU A 254 5.95 -8.18 -7.69
C LEU A 254 7.28 -8.76 -8.19
N PHE A 255 7.23 -9.98 -8.71
CA PHE A 255 8.40 -10.65 -9.28
C PHE A 255 8.97 -9.86 -10.46
N GLY A 256 8.13 -9.33 -11.36
CA GLY A 256 8.58 -8.45 -12.42
C GLY A 256 9.26 -7.16 -11.93
N ASN A 257 8.84 -6.59 -10.79
CA ASN A 257 9.55 -5.43 -10.18
C ASN A 257 10.98 -5.80 -9.78
N LEU A 258 11.15 -6.99 -9.21
CA LEU A 258 12.44 -7.49 -8.75
C LEU A 258 13.35 -7.81 -9.96
N ILE A 259 12.85 -8.61 -10.91
CA ILE A 259 13.65 -9.06 -12.05
C ILE A 259 13.98 -7.91 -12.99
N GLY A 260 13.14 -6.88 -13.10
CA GLY A 260 13.43 -5.69 -13.90
C GLY A 260 14.67 -4.90 -13.47
N LYS A 261 15.25 -5.20 -12.29
CA LYS A 261 16.47 -4.58 -11.75
C LYS A 261 17.73 -5.42 -11.98
N THR A 262 17.61 -6.56 -12.67
CA THR A 262 18.70 -7.51 -12.89
C THR A 262 19.35 -7.33 -14.26
N GLY A 263 20.59 -7.79 -14.43
CA GLY A 263 21.33 -7.69 -15.70
C GLY A 263 20.76 -8.52 -16.85
N PHE A 264 19.92 -9.52 -16.58
CA PHE A 264 19.31 -10.40 -17.60
C PHE A 264 17.81 -10.11 -17.82
N ALA A 265 17.29 -8.99 -17.31
CA ALA A 265 15.87 -8.62 -17.44
C ALA A 265 15.37 -8.63 -18.90
N GLN A 266 16.18 -8.11 -19.83
CA GLN A 266 15.87 -8.11 -21.26
C GLN A 266 15.79 -9.53 -21.81
N ALA A 267 16.83 -10.35 -21.59
CA ALA A 267 16.87 -11.72 -22.08
C ALA A 267 15.69 -12.55 -21.55
N LYS A 268 15.31 -12.35 -20.27
CA LYS A 268 14.10 -12.96 -19.70
C LYS A 268 12.83 -12.45 -20.36
N ALA A 269 12.70 -11.14 -20.59
CA ALA A 269 11.54 -10.60 -21.29
C ALA A 269 11.37 -11.23 -22.67
N GLU A 270 12.44 -11.28 -23.48
CA GLU A 270 12.42 -11.83 -24.84
C GLU A 270 12.10 -13.33 -24.90
N SER A 271 12.58 -14.09 -23.91
CA SER A 271 12.26 -15.51 -23.77
C SER A 271 10.80 -15.70 -23.31
N TRP A 272 10.41 -15.01 -22.23
CA TRP A 272 9.14 -15.25 -21.56
C TRP A 272 7.93 -14.77 -22.35
N ILE A 273 8.01 -13.71 -23.17
CA ILE A 273 6.89 -13.30 -24.04
C ILE A 273 6.49 -14.39 -25.05
N LYS A 274 7.37 -15.37 -25.32
CA LYS A 274 7.11 -16.50 -26.21
C LYS A 274 6.53 -17.72 -25.48
N SER A 275 6.43 -17.65 -24.15
CA SER A 275 5.93 -18.75 -23.34
C SER A 275 4.43 -18.96 -23.57
N LYS A 276 4.02 -20.23 -23.64
CA LYS A 276 2.60 -20.63 -23.64
C LYS A 276 2.00 -20.65 -22.24
N ASP A 277 2.83 -20.65 -21.20
CA ASP A 277 2.39 -20.50 -19.83
C ASP A 277 1.94 -19.04 -19.59
N GLU A 278 0.69 -18.87 -19.15
CA GLU A 278 0.09 -17.54 -18.98
C GLU A 278 0.85 -16.65 -18.00
N TRP A 279 1.35 -17.20 -16.89
CA TRP A 279 2.02 -16.41 -15.85
C TRP A 279 3.43 -16.02 -16.25
N ILE A 280 4.17 -16.92 -16.90
CA ILE A 280 5.47 -16.61 -17.48
C ILE A 280 5.30 -15.59 -18.61
N GLY A 281 4.37 -15.84 -19.54
CA GLY A 281 4.06 -14.95 -20.67
C GLY A 281 3.66 -13.55 -20.21
N ARG A 282 2.76 -13.47 -19.22
CA ARG A 282 2.36 -12.21 -18.58
C ARG A 282 3.56 -11.50 -17.97
N THR A 283 4.41 -12.20 -17.22
CA THR A 283 5.59 -11.61 -16.58
C THR A 283 6.58 -11.09 -17.62
N GLY A 284 6.76 -11.82 -18.73
CA GLY A 284 7.58 -11.38 -19.87
C GLY A 284 7.11 -10.03 -20.43
N TRP A 285 5.81 -9.89 -20.71
CA TRP A 285 5.24 -8.62 -21.18
C TRP A 285 5.39 -7.52 -20.12
N SER A 286 5.11 -7.81 -18.85
CA SER A 286 5.34 -6.84 -17.76
C SER A 286 6.79 -6.37 -17.70
N LEU A 287 7.79 -7.23 -17.96
CA LEU A 287 9.20 -6.83 -18.03
C LEU A 287 9.47 -5.88 -19.20
N VAL A 288 8.89 -6.12 -20.38
CA VAL A 288 9.00 -5.18 -21.52
C VAL A 288 8.47 -3.80 -21.12
N GLY A 289 7.29 -3.74 -20.49
CA GLY A 289 6.71 -2.48 -20.01
C GLY A 289 7.58 -1.76 -18.98
N ARG A 290 8.27 -2.51 -18.11
CA ARG A 290 9.21 -1.96 -17.13
C ARG A 290 10.46 -1.40 -17.78
N LEU A 291 11.04 -2.12 -18.74
CA LEU A 291 12.18 -1.66 -19.52
C LEU A 291 11.84 -0.37 -20.28
N ALA A 292 10.60 -0.23 -20.76
CA ALA A 292 10.14 0.99 -21.42
C ALA A 292 10.09 2.20 -20.46
N LEU A 293 9.65 1.99 -19.21
CA LEU A 293 9.54 3.05 -18.19
C LEU A 293 10.83 3.35 -17.44
N ASN A 294 11.82 2.47 -17.51
CA ASN A 294 13.11 2.67 -16.86
C ASN A 294 13.92 3.73 -17.62
N ALA A 295 14.20 4.86 -16.97
CA ALA A 295 14.96 5.98 -17.53
C ALA A 295 16.43 5.60 -17.83
N GLU A 296 16.98 4.60 -17.12
CA GLU A 296 18.35 4.12 -17.31
C GLU A 296 18.44 3.01 -18.37
N CYS A 297 17.31 2.58 -18.93
CA CYS A 297 17.28 1.53 -19.93
C CYS A 297 17.88 2.02 -21.26
N LYS A 298 19.01 1.40 -21.64
CA LYS A 298 19.79 1.70 -22.85
C LYS A 298 19.22 1.07 -24.14
N LEU A 299 18.07 0.42 -24.07
CA LEU A 299 17.46 -0.18 -25.26
C LEU A 299 17.03 0.89 -26.26
N PRO A 300 17.31 0.68 -27.57
CA PRO A 300 16.93 1.61 -28.61
C PRO A 300 15.41 1.63 -28.77
N ASP A 301 14.87 2.75 -29.24
CA ASP A 301 13.42 2.88 -29.50
C ASP A 301 12.90 1.82 -30.49
N ALA A 302 13.74 1.40 -31.45
CA ALA A 302 13.43 0.33 -32.40
C ALA A 302 12.99 -0.98 -31.71
N TYR A 303 13.58 -1.32 -30.56
CA TYR A 303 13.16 -2.49 -29.78
C TYR A 303 11.69 -2.38 -29.35
N PHE A 304 11.27 -1.19 -28.89
CA PHE A 304 9.90 -0.96 -28.46
C PHE A 304 8.93 -0.80 -29.62
N GLU A 305 9.39 -0.25 -30.75
CA GLU A 305 8.60 -0.20 -32.01
C GLU A 305 8.24 -1.61 -32.47
N ASP A 306 9.18 -2.55 -32.43
CA ASP A 306 8.92 -3.94 -32.77
C ASP A 306 7.96 -4.62 -31.79
N LYS A 307 8.03 -4.27 -30.49
CA LYS A 307 7.06 -4.73 -29.50
C LYS A 307 5.66 -4.16 -29.75
N LEU A 308 5.53 -2.92 -30.22
CA LEU A 308 4.23 -2.37 -30.64
C LEU A 308 3.64 -3.18 -31.81
N LYS A 309 4.43 -3.49 -32.83
CA LYS A 309 3.99 -4.33 -33.96
C LYS A 309 3.53 -5.71 -33.50
N GLN A 310 4.22 -6.30 -32.52
CA GLN A 310 3.85 -7.59 -31.94
C GLN A 310 2.53 -7.51 -31.16
N LEU A 311 2.37 -6.46 -30.32
CA LEU A 311 1.13 -6.22 -29.57
C LEU A 311 -0.09 -6.13 -30.49
N GLU A 312 0.01 -5.41 -31.61
CA GLU A 312 -1.07 -5.29 -32.59
C GLU A 312 -1.53 -6.63 -33.16
N LYS A 313 -0.61 -7.56 -33.39
CA LYS A 313 -0.90 -8.88 -33.99
C LYS A 313 -1.47 -9.87 -32.98
N GLU A 314 -1.01 -9.81 -31.73
CA GLU A 314 -1.14 -10.93 -30.80
C GLU A 314 -2.11 -10.67 -29.64
N ILE A 315 -2.35 -9.41 -29.25
CA ILE A 315 -3.01 -9.09 -27.96
C ILE A 315 -4.37 -9.76 -27.78
N HIS A 316 -5.22 -9.78 -28.81
CA HIS A 316 -6.57 -10.36 -28.70
C HIS A 316 -6.59 -11.89 -28.66
N ARG A 317 -5.49 -12.54 -29.05
CA ARG A 317 -5.33 -14.00 -29.02
C ARG A 317 -4.58 -14.48 -27.77
N ALA A 318 -3.98 -13.56 -27.02
CA ALA A 318 -3.24 -13.89 -25.81
C ALA A 318 -4.16 -14.38 -24.68
N PRO A 319 -3.64 -15.19 -23.74
CA PRO A 319 -4.33 -15.56 -22.51
C PRO A 319 -4.81 -14.34 -21.71
N ASN A 320 -5.80 -14.52 -20.84
CA ASN A 320 -6.55 -13.42 -20.22
C ASN A 320 -5.66 -12.38 -19.51
N PHE A 321 -4.82 -12.80 -18.57
CA PHE A 321 -3.94 -11.90 -17.83
C PHE A 321 -2.66 -11.56 -18.59
N THR A 322 -2.23 -12.38 -19.55
CA THR A 322 -1.16 -11.99 -20.51
C THR A 322 -1.61 -10.80 -21.34
N ARG A 323 -2.84 -10.83 -21.87
CA ARG A 323 -3.48 -9.73 -22.60
C ARG A 323 -3.56 -8.45 -21.78
N HIS A 324 -3.86 -8.57 -20.48
CA HIS A 324 -3.79 -7.43 -19.57
C HIS A 324 -2.38 -6.81 -19.51
N ALA A 325 -1.35 -7.63 -19.32
CA ALA A 325 0.04 -7.16 -19.30
C ALA A 325 0.48 -6.56 -20.64
N MET A 326 0.01 -7.10 -21.76
CA MET A 326 0.21 -6.54 -23.09
C MET A 326 -0.40 -5.13 -23.22
N ASN A 327 -1.64 -4.93 -22.76
CA ASN A 327 -2.27 -3.59 -22.73
C ASN A 327 -1.50 -2.61 -21.84
N MET A 328 -1.03 -3.06 -20.67
CA MET A 328 -0.19 -2.22 -19.80
C MET A 328 1.16 -1.91 -20.44
N THR A 329 1.75 -2.84 -21.20
CA THR A 329 3.00 -2.65 -21.93
C THR A 329 2.85 -1.60 -23.03
N LEU A 330 1.76 -1.65 -23.80
CA LEU A 330 1.41 -0.64 -24.78
C LEU A 330 1.39 0.78 -24.15
N ILE A 331 0.74 0.90 -22.99
CA ILE A 331 0.69 2.15 -22.22
C ILE A 331 2.09 2.60 -21.78
N SER A 332 2.89 1.68 -21.24
CA SER A 332 4.25 1.95 -20.79
C SER A 332 5.17 2.42 -21.92
N ILE A 333 5.10 1.79 -23.09
CA ILE A 333 5.84 2.21 -24.28
C ILE A 333 5.40 3.62 -24.69
N GLY A 334 4.09 3.88 -24.73
CA GLY A 334 3.56 5.21 -25.04
C GLY A 334 3.94 6.30 -24.04
N ALA A 335 4.33 5.94 -22.82
CA ALA A 335 4.78 6.87 -21.79
C ALA A 335 6.30 7.14 -21.83
N ARG A 336 7.08 6.42 -22.65
CA ARG A 336 8.55 6.50 -22.68
C ARG A 336 9.04 7.85 -23.20
N ASN A 337 8.73 8.18 -24.44
CA ASN A 337 9.13 9.42 -25.12
C ASN A 337 8.11 9.82 -26.19
N GLU A 338 8.27 11.01 -26.80
CA GLU A 338 7.26 11.55 -27.73
C GLU A 338 7.09 10.72 -29.00
N LYS A 339 8.17 10.15 -29.54
CA LYS A 339 8.12 9.28 -30.72
C LYS A 339 7.25 8.06 -30.44
N LEU A 340 7.58 7.33 -29.37
CA LEU A 340 6.87 6.12 -28.97
C LEU A 340 5.45 6.40 -28.48
N ARG A 341 5.16 7.59 -27.93
CA ARG A 341 3.79 8.04 -27.64
C ARG A 341 2.92 8.03 -28.89
N LYS A 342 3.37 8.68 -29.97
CA LYS A 342 2.63 8.75 -31.24
C LYS A 342 2.38 7.34 -31.80
N LEU A 343 3.40 6.51 -31.81
CA LEU A 343 3.30 5.13 -32.31
C LEU A 343 2.38 4.26 -31.45
N ALA A 344 2.48 4.34 -30.12
CA ALA A 344 1.63 3.58 -29.21
C ALA A 344 0.16 4.01 -29.29
N ILE A 345 -0.14 5.30 -29.48
CA ILE A 345 -1.51 5.78 -29.69
C ILE A 345 -2.07 5.24 -31.01
N ALA A 346 -1.29 5.26 -32.09
CA ALA A 346 -1.71 4.70 -33.37
C ALA A 346 -1.95 3.17 -33.27
N ALA A 347 -1.04 2.46 -32.60
CA ALA A 347 -1.18 1.03 -32.31
C ALA A 347 -2.44 0.74 -31.48
N ALA A 348 -2.70 1.53 -30.43
CA ALA A 348 -3.90 1.41 -29.61
C ALA A 348 -5.19 1.63 -30.42
N GLY A 349 -5.18 2.55 -31.39
CA GLY A 349 -6.30 2.75 -32.31
C GLY A 349 -6.58 1.51 -33.17
N ARG A 350 -5.53 0.86 -33.69
CA ARG A 350 -5.66 -0.40 -34.47
C ARG A 350 -6.06 -1.59 -33.61
N ILE A 351 -5.54 -1.68 -32.38
CA ILE A 351 -5.88 -2.74 -31.42
C ILE A 351 -7.34 -2.61 -30.96
N GLY A 352 -7.81 -1.39 -30.69
CA GLY A 352 -9.14 -1.16 -30.15
C GLY A 352 -9.30 -1.62 -28.70
N LYS A 353 -10.53 -2.00 -28.31
CA LYS A 353 -10.88 -2.31 -26.92
C LYS A 353 -10.31 -3.67 -26.50
N VAL A 354 -9.48 -3.67 -25.45
CA VAL A 354 -8.94 -4.90 -24.84
C VAL A 354 -9.84 -5.37 -23.71
N HIS A 355 -10.42 -6.56 -23.84
CA HIS A 355 -11.24 -7.18 -22.79
C HIS A 355 -10.41 -8.16 -21.94
N VAL A 356 -10.52 -8.03 -20.62
CA VAL A 356 -9.88 -8.92 -19.62
C VAL A 356 -10.93 -9.21 -18.55
N GLU A 357 -11.05 -10.48 -18.19
CA GLU A 357 -11.90 -10.96 -17.11
C GLU A 357 -11.16 -10.82 -15.78
N HIS A 358 -11.68 -10.00 -14.87
CA HIS A 358 -11.06 -9.71 -13.58
C HIS A 358 -11.68 -10.51 -12.41
N GLY A 359 -12.50 -11.53 -12.71
CA GLY A 359 -13.21 -12.34 -11.71
C GLY A 359 -14.13 -11.51 -10.81
N GLU A 360 -14.28 -11.92 -9.55
CA GLU A 360 -15.11 -11.27 -8.52
C GLU A 360 -14.49 -9.98 -7.94
N THR A 361 -13.79 -9.21 -8.76
CA THR A 361 -13.09 -8.01 -8.32
C THR A 361 -13.64 -6.77 -9.02
N SER A 362 -13.47 -5.60 -8.39
CA SER A 362 -13.83 -4.33 -9.03
C SER A 362 -12.75 -3.81 -9.99
N CYS A 363 -11.75 -4.63 -10.34
CA CYS A 363 -10.65 -4.25 -11.21
C CYS A 363 -11.13 -4.03 -12.65
N LYS A 364 -10.46 -3.11 -13.35
CA LYS A 364 -10.78 -2.74 -14.73
C LYS A 364 -9.52 -2.59 -15.55
N THR A 365 -9.56 -3.08 -16.78
CA THR A 365 -8.51 -2.80 -17.77
C THR A 365 -8.59 -1.35 -18.20
N PRO A 366 -7.53 -0.55 -18.05
CA PRO A 366 -7.54 0.84 -18.47
C PRO A 366 -7.56 0.95 -20.00
N PRO A 367 -8.33 1.89 -20.58
CA PRO A 367 -8.22 2.18 -22.00
C PRO A 367 -6.84 2.79 -22.29
N ALA A 368 -6.13 2.26 -23.28
CA ALA A 368 -4.72 2.60 -23.50
C ALA A 368 -4.48 4.10 -23.79
N VAL A 369 -5.19 4.67 -24.77
CA VAL A 369 -4.99 6.07 -25.19
C VAL A 369 -5.25 7.06 -24.04
N PRO A 370 -6.42 7.05 -23.36
CA PRO A 370 -6.65 7.98 -22.24
C PRO A 370 -5.65 7.81 -21.10
N TYR A 371 -5.14 6.60 -20.88
CA TYR A 371 -4.17 6.35 -19.82
C TYR A 371 -2.77 6.87 -20.19
N ILE A 372 -2.32 6.69 -21.44
CA ILE A 372 -1.09 7.29 -21.97
C ILE A 372 -1.15 8.80 -21.77
N GLU A 373 -2.22 9.46 -22.23
CA GLU A 373 -2.41 10.90 -22.09
C GLU A 373 -2.37 11.37 -20.63
N LYS A 374 -3.01 10.62 -19.74
CA LYS A 374 -2.96 10.87 -18.29
C LYS A 374 -1.56 10.77 -17.70
N MET A 375 -0.72 9.85 -18.17
CA MET A 375 0.68 9.74 -17.73
C MET A 375 1.50 10.96 -18.18
N TRP A 376 1.30 11.42 -19.42
CA TRP A 376 1.97 12.61 -19.94
C TRP A 376 1.54 13.90 -19.23
N ALA A 377 0.26 14.05 -18.92
CA ALA A 377 -0.24 15.20 -18.16
C ALA A 377 0.39 15.31 -16.75
N ARG A 378 0.82 14.18 -16.16
CA ARG A 378 1.52 14.17 -14.87
C ARG A 378 2.99 14.55 -14.97
N LYS A 379 3.64 14.31 -16.11
CA LYS A 379 5.06 14.68 -16.35
C LYS A 379 5.26 16.18 -16.59
N LYS A 380 4.20 16.89 -16.98
CA LYS A 380 4.21 18.34 -17.20
C LYS A 380 4.03 19.18 -15.93
N LYS A 381 3.77 18.53 -14.79
CA LYS A 381 3.66 19.14 -13.46
C LYS A 381 4.91 18.81 -12.67
#